data_AF-A0ABD0N352-F1
#
_entry.id   AF-A0ABD0N352-F1
#
_cell.length_a   1.000
_cell.length_b   1.000
_cell.length_c   1.000
_cell.angle_alpha   90.00
_cell.angle_beta   90.00
_cell.angle_gamma   90.00
#
_symmetry.space_group_name_H-M   'P 1'
#
loop_
_entity.id
_entity.type
_entity.pdbx_description
1 polymer ?
#
loop_
_entity_poly.entity_id
_entity_poly.type
_entity_poly.pdbx_seq_one_letter_code
_entity_poly.pdbx_strand_id
1 'polypeptide(L)' 'VGHNEVIGVCHVGNRAQSLGRDHWNEMLTYPRKPIARWHPLVEVRLLSLRLSLYFNFKT' A
#
# COMPACT_ATOMS: atom_id res chain seq x y z
N VAL A 1 -17.18 -22.78 -0.48
CA VAL A 1 -16.08 -21.83 -0.78
C VAL A 1 -16.61 -20.43 -0.52
N GLY A 2 -16.04 -19.70 0.45
CA GLY A 2 -16.52 -18.37 0.85
C GLY A 2 -15.75 -17.23 0.15
N HIS A 3 -16.39 -16.08 -0.02
CA HIS A 3 -15.77 -14.88 -0.56
C HIS A 3 -14.92 -14.20 0.53
N ASN A 4 -13.68 -13.80 0.21
CA ASN A 4 -12.86 -13.02 1.15
C ASN A 4 -13.23 -11.54 1.02
N GLU A 5 -13.81 -10.98 2.09
CA GLU A 5 -14.12 -9.55 2.14
C GLU A 5 -12.85 -8.72 2.34
N VAL A 6 -12.76 -7.60 1.62
CA VAL A 6 -11.63 -6.68 1.73
C VAL A 6 -11.88 -5.74 2.90
N ILE A 7 -11.03 -5.81 3.93
CA ILE A 7 -11.12 -4.95 5.12
C ILE A 7 -10.66 -3.50 4.81
N GLY A 8 -9.66 -3.35 3.95
CA GLY A 8 -9.10 -2.06 3.58
C GLY A 8 -7.85 -2.18 2.70
N VAL A 9 -7.35 -1.05 2.21
CA VAL A 9 -6.13 -0.97 1.40
C VAL A 9 -5.21 0.13 1.90
N CYS A 10 -3.93 0.07 1.57
CA CYS A 10 -3.01 1.21 1.71
C CYS A 10 -2.30 1.43 0.36
N HIS A 11 -1.74 2.62 0.16
CA HIS A 11 -1.11 2.98 -1.10
C HIS A 11 0.33 3.46 -0.87
N VAL A 12 1.29 2.80 -1.53
CA VAL A 12 2.73 3.12 -1.54
C VAL A 12 3.18 3.15 -2.99
N GLY A 13 4.10 4.04 -3.33
CA GLY A 13 4.61 4.17 -4.69
C GLY A 13 4.62 5.61 -5.17
N ASN A 14 4.99 5.83 -6.43
CA ASN A 14 5.20 7.16 -7.02
C ASN A 14 3.93 8.03 -7.16
N ARG A 15 2.73 7.54 -6.86
CA ARG A 15 1.51 8.38 -6.78
C ARG A 15 0.88 8.44 -5.40
N ALA A 16 1.52 7.78 -4.42
CA ALA A 16 1.14 7.89 -3.03
C ALA A 16 1.26 9.32 -2.51
N GLN A 17 0.48 9.59 -1.46
CA GLN A 17 0.56 10.80 -0.67
C GLN A 17 1.09 10.46 0.73
N SER A 18 1.62 11.47 1.42
CA SER A 18 2.01 11.36 2.83
C SER A 18 2.88 10.12 3.10
N LEU A 19 2.57 9.36 4.14
CA LEU A 19 3.32 8.21 4.63
C LEU A 19 3.68 7.18 3.55
N GLY A 20 2.80 6.96 2.57
CA GLY A 20 3.04 6.04 1.45
C GLY A 20 4.08 6.53 0.45
N ARG A 21 4.17 7.84 0.23
CA ARG A 21 5.24 8.46 -0.57
C ARG A 21 6.55 8.41 0.20
N ASP A 22 6.52 8.74 1.48
CA ASP A 22 7.72 8.77 2.30
C ASP A 22 8.35 7.39 2.43
N HIS A 23 7.53 6.35 2.64
CA HIS A 23 8.00 4.97 2.65
C HIS A 23 8.63 4.57 1.31
N TRP A 24 7.98 4.92 0.20
CA TRP A 24 8.50 4.66 -1.14
C TRP A 24 9.85 5.35 -1.38
N ASN A 25 9.97 6.62 -1.01
CA ASN A 25 11.21 7.38 -1.15
C ASN A 25 12.35 6.77 -0.31
N GLU A 26 12.05 6.31 0.91
CA GLU A 26 13.03 5.65 1.78
C GLU A 26 13.55 4.34 1.16
N MET A 27 12.68 3.53 0.57
CA MET A 27 13.08 2.32 -0.16
C MET A 27 14.01 2.64 -1.34
N LEU A 28 13.72 3.71 -2.10
CA LEU A 28 14.56 4.13 -3.22
C LEU A 28 15.89 4.72 -2.77
N THR A 29 15.91 5.36 -1.59
CA THR A 29 17.12 5.97 -1.02
C THR A 29 18.10 4.90 -0.52
N TYR A 30 17.59 3.77 -0.02
CA TYR A 30 18.41 2.68 0.52
C TYR A 30 18.20 1.35 -0.22
N PRO A 31 18.70 1.21 -1.47
CA PRO A 31 18.58 -0.02 -2.21
C PRO A 31 19.13 -1.22 -1.44
N ARG A 32 18.38 -2.34 -1.46
CA ARG A 32 18.70 -3.61 -0.76
C ARG A 32 18.65 -3.57 0.77
N LYS A 33 18.36 -2.43 1.40
CA LYS A 33 18.05 -2.36 2.84
C LYS A 33 16.54 -2.54 3.02
N PRO A 34 16.08 -3.58 3.76
CA PRO A 34 14.66 -3.70 4.06
C PRO A 34 14.18 -2.50 4.89
N ILE A 35 13.05 -1.91 4.49
CA ILE A 35 12.39 -0.80 5.20
C ILE A 35 11.03 -1.31 5.67
N ALA A 36 10.76 -1.20 6.97
CA ALA A 36 9.50 -1.61 7.58
C ALA A 36 8.76 -0.38 8.13
N ARG A 37 7.49 -0.21 7.75
CA ARG A 37 6.63 0.92 8.15
C ARG A 37 5.21 0.41 8.35
N TRP A 38 4.56 0.88 9.42
CA TRP A 38 3.12 0.68 9.61
C TRP A 38 2.33 1.64 8.72
N HIS A 39 1.24 1.19 8.12
CA HIS A 39 0.33 2.02 7.31
C HIS A 39 -1.11 1.81 7.78
N PRO A 40 -1.89 2.88 8.03
CA PRO A 40 -3.31 2.73 8.29
C PRO A 40 -4.01 2.21 7.03
N LEU A 41 -4.93 1.27 7.21
CA LEU A 41 -5.80 0.82 6.13
C LEU A 41 -6.89 1.86 5.90
N VAL A 42 -7.17 2.17 4.64
CA VAL A 42 -8.29 3.00 4.23
C VAL A 42 -9.43 2.14 3.68
N GLU A 43 -10.65 2.57 3.97
CA GLU A 43 -11.86 1.91 3.52
C GLU A 43 -11.96 1.88 1.99
N VAL A 44 -12.30 0.72 1.44
CA VAL A 44 -12.48 0.53 0.00
C VAL A 44 -13.87 1.04 -0.40
N ARG A 45 -13.96 2.33 -0.73
CA ARG A 45 -15.16 2.87 -1.40
C ARG A 45 -15.11 2.52 -2.88
N LEU A 46 -16.26 2.23 -3.51
CA LEU A 46 -16.37 1.75 -4.90
C LEU A 46 -15.60 2.60 -5.94
N LEU A 47 -15.37 3.89 -5.69
CA LEU A 47 -14.57 4.78 -6.54
C LEU A 47 -13.05 4.58 -6.40
N SER A 48 -12.57 4.06 -5.27
CA SER A 48 -11.15 3.81 -4.95
C SER A 48 -10.57 2.57 -5.66
N LEU A 49 -11.42 1.59 -5.97
CA LEU A 49 -11.02 0.32 -6.59
C LEU A 49 -10.48 0.46 -8.02
N ARG A 50 -10.86 1.49 -8.77
CA ARG A 50 -10.32 1.71 -10.12
C ARG A 50 -8.86 2.19 -10.14
N LEU A 51 -8.29 2.57 -8.98
CA LEU A 51 -6.98 3.26 -8.92
C LEU A 51 -5.93 2.57 -8.03
N SER A 52 -6.30 1.55 -7.26
CA SER A 52 -5.35 0.93 -6.33
C SER A 52 -4.78 -0.39 -6.89
N LEU A 53 -3.54 -0.33 -7.36
CA LEU A 53 -2.70 -1.50 -7.62
C LEU A 53 -2.56 -2.29 -6.31
N TYR A 54 -3.08 -3.52 -6.29
CA TYR A 54 -2.92 -4.46 -5.19
C TYR A 54 -1.44 -4.82 -5.01
N PHE A 55 -0.79 -4.28 -3.98
CA PHE A 55 0.50 -4.79 -3.51
C PHE A 55 0.25 -5.96 -2.56
N ASN A 56 0.44 -7.18 -3.06
CA ASN A 56 0.40 -8.39 -2.24
C ASN A 56 1.79 -8.56 -1.59
N PHE A 57 1.96 -8.15 -0.34
CA PHE A 57 3.06 -8.64 0.48
C PHE A 57 2.70 -10.07 0.90
N LYS A 58 3.03 -11.04 0.05
CA LYS A 58 3.20 -12.43 0.51
C LYS A 58 4.60 -12.55 1.09
N THR A 59 4.69 -12.75 2.40
CA THR A 59 5.63 -13.73 2.96
C THR A 59 4.92 -15.07 3.01
#